data_AF-A0A2V8C7R9-F1
#
_entry.id   AF-A0A2V8C7R9-F1
#
_cell.length_a   1.000
_cell.length_b   1.000
_cell.length_c   1.000
_cell.angle_alpha   90.00
_cell.angle_beta   90.00
_cell.angle_gamma   90.00
#
_symmetry.space_group_name_H-M   'P 1'
#
loop_
_entity.id
_entity.type
_entity.pdbx_description
1 polymer ?
#
loop_
_entity_poly.entity_id
_entity_poly.type
_entity_poly.pdbx_seq_one_letter_code
_entity_poly.pdbx_strand_id
1 'polypeptide(L)'
;MPLILAVEPDRHQASQLQAIARSRLNAELVLEATAERALAALGDRIPDLILTAALLSPKDEAALAGRLRALNSAAAHIHTLTIPVLASPRSRPRMGGVLSALRRDKSLASEPDGCDPAVFAEQCATYLERAMAGRTDFAGTTT
;
A
#
# COMPACT_ATOMS: atom_id res chain seq x y z
N MET A 1 4.23 -14.49 7.40
CA MET A 1 3.28 -13.52 6.80
C MET A 1 4.11 -12.37 6.23
N PRO A 2 3.89 -11.93 4.99
CA PRO A 2 4.63 -10.81 4.43
C PRO A 2 4.39 -9.53 5.23
N LEU A 3 5.41 -8.70 5.37
CA LEU A 3 5.37 -7.45 6.10
C LEU A 3 5.48 -6.26 5.13
N ILE A 4 4.49 -5.38 5.16
CA ILE A 4 4.44 -4.16 4.36
C ILE A 4 4.70 -2.95 5.27
N LEU A 5 5.64 -2.09 4.87
CA LEU A 5 5.80 -0.76 5.43
C LEU A 5 5.14 0.25 4.50
N ALA A 6 4.28 1.13 5.00
CA ALA A 6 3.63 2.16 4.20
C ALA A 6 3.77 3.56 4.81
N VAL A 7 4.09 4.54 3.97
CA VAL A 7 4.11 5.97 4.29
C VAL A 7 3.08 6.68 3.42
N GLU A 8 1.95 7.03 4.02
CA GLU A 8 0.81 7.67 3.34
C GLU A 8 0.21 8.76 4.23
N PRO A 9 0.48 10.05 3.96
CA PRO A 9 -0.06 11.17 4.73
C PRO A 9 -1.55 11.41 4.50
N ASP A 10 -2.10 11.02 3.34
CA ASP A 10 -3.52 11.16 3.07
C ASP A 10 -4.34 10.08 3.79
N ARG A 11 -5.26 10.52 4.66
CA ARG A 11 -6.03 9.62 5.53
C ARG A 11 -7.00 8.73 4.75
N HIS A 12 -7.49 9.18 3.60
CA HIS A 12 -8.42 8.41 2.78
C HIS A 12 -7.68 7.27 2.09
N GLN A 13 -6.57 7.59 1.42
CA GLN A 13 -5.64 6.61 0.83
C GLN A 13 -5.16 5.60 1.88
N ALA A 14 -4.75 6.07 3.06
CA ALA A 14 -4.32 5.22 4.17
C ALA A 14 -5.42 4.22 4.60
N SER A 15 -6.67 4.67 4.65
CA SER A 15 -7.81 3.80 5.01
C SER A 15 -8.09 2.75 3.93
N GLN A 16 -8.00 3.14 2.65
CA GLN A 16 -8.12 2.21 1.53
C GLN A 16 -6.99 1.17 1.54
N LEU A 17 -5.77 1.59 1.84
CA LEU A 17 -4.62 0.69 1.91
C LEU A 17 -4.74 -0.34 3.03
N GLN A 18 -5.22 0.07 4.22
CA GLN A 18 -5.53 -0.87 5.31
C GLN A 18 -6.57 -1.91 4.88
N ALA A 19 -7.61 -1.48 4.17
CA ALA A 19 -8.62 -2.40 3.65
C ALA A 19 -8.04 -3.39 2.64
N ILE A 20 -7.17 -2.93 1.73
CA ILE A 20 -6.46 -3.80 0.76
C ILE A 20 -5.60 -4.84 1.49
N ALA A 21 -4.75 -4.41 2.43
CA ALA A 21 -3.85 -5.30 3.15
C ALA A 21 -4.61 -6.41 3.90
N ARG A 22 -5.70 -6.02 4.59
CA ARG A 22 -6.53 -6.96 5.37
C ARG A 22 -7.35 -7.91 4.49
N SER A 23 -7.94 -7.42 3.40
CA SER A 23 -8.93 -8.19 2.63
C SER A 23 -8.37 -8.96 1.45
N ARG A 24 -7.23 -8.52 0.88
CA ARG A 24 -6.70 -9.08 -0.37
C ARG A 24 -5.29 -9.64 -0.25
N LEU A 25 -4.44 -9.06 0.62
CA LEU A 25 -3.03 -9.42 0.68
C LEU A 25 -2.68 -10.40 1.80
N ASN A 26 -3.52 -10.51 2.83
CA ASN A 26 -3.22 -11.27 4.05
C ASN A 26 -1.80 -10.96 4.58
N ALA A 27 -1.46 -9.67 4.60
CA ALA A 27 -0.15 -9.16 4.94
C ALA A 27 -0.22 -8.33 6.23
N GLU A 28 0.86 -8.33 7.00
CA GLU A 28 1.02 -7.37 8.08
C GLU A 28 1.30 -6.00 7.47
N LEU A 29 0.60 -4.96 7.96
CA LEU A 29 0.78 -3.59 7.49
C LEU A 29 1.20 -2.69 8.65
N VAL A 30 2.40 -2.13 8.55
CA VAL A 30 2.84 -0.98 9.34
C VAL A 30 2.60 0.27 8.50
N LEU A 31 1.60 1.06 8.87
CA LEU A 31 1.18 2.24 8.12
C LEU A 31 1.19 3.48 9.01
N GLU A 32 1.94 4.49 8.58
CA GLU A 32 2.03 5.78 9.27
C GLU A 32 2.04 6.94 8.25
N ALA A 33 1.74 8.15 8.74
CA ALA A 33 1.69 9.36 7.90
C ALA A 33 3.08 9.91 7.51
N THR A 34 4.15 9.44 8.17
CA THR A 34 5.53 9.92 7.97
C THR A 34 6.50 8.76 8.05
N ALA A 35 7.63 8.84 7.36
CA ALA A 35 8.65 7.80 7.38
C ALA A 35 9.24 7.60 8.79
N GLU A 36 9.47 8.67 9.53
CA GLU A 36 10.01 8.60 10.90
C GLU A 36 9.14 7.70 11.81
N ARG A 37 7.83 7.96 11.84
CA ARG A 37 6.88 7.14 12.61
C ARG A 37 6.77 5.72 12.08
N ALA A 38 6.75 5.55 10.75
CA ALA A 38 6.67 4.24 10.12
C ALA A 38 7.87 3.37 10.51
N LEU A 39 9.08 3.93 10.45
CA LEU A 39 10.32 3.26 10.82
C LEU A 39 10.40 2.97 12.31
N ALA A 40 9.93 3.87 13.17
CA ALA A 40 9.85 3.62 14.61
C ALA A 40 8.90 2.46 14.94
N ALA A 41 7.72 2.41 14.29
CA ALA A 41 6.75 1.33 14.47
C ALA A 41 7.22 -0.01 13.85
N LEU A 42 8.02 0.06 12.79
CA LEU A 42 8.63 -1.12 12.18
C LEU A 42 9.68 -1.75 13.11
N GLY A 43 10.48 -0.91 13.79
CA GLY A 43 11.60 -1.34 14.62
C GLY A 43 12.70 -2.01 13.79
N ASP A 44 13.26 -3.10 14.32
CA ASP A 44 14.33 -3.87 13.65
C ASP A 44 13.84 -4.84 12.57
N ARG A 45 12.53 -4.93 12.37
CA ARG A 45 11.95 -5.81 11.35
C ARG A 45 12.29 -5.32 9.96
N ILE A 46 12.42 -6.27 9.04
CA ILE A 46 12.72 -6.01 7.62
C ILE A 46 11.42 -6.22 6.82
N PRO A 47 10.89 -5.19 6.15
CA PRO A 47 9.69 -5.34 5.35
C PRO A 47 10.01 -6.09 4.06
N ASP A 48 9.01 -6.77 3.51
CA ASP A 48 9.04 -7.37 2.16
C ASP A 48 8.75 -6.32 1.08
N LEU A 49 7.93 -5.32 1.41
CA LEU A 49 7.47 -4.28 0.50
C LEU A 49 7.36 -2.94 1.23
N ILE A 50 7.85 -1.89 0.59
CA ILE A 50 7.66 -0.49 1.01
C ILE A 50 6.70 0.18 0.04
N LEU A 51 5.65 0.80 0.58
CA LEU A 51 4.68 1.60 -0.15
C LEU A 51 4.82 3.07 0.25
N THR A 52 4.93 3.95 -0.75
CA THR A 52 5.13 5.39 -0.54
C THR A 52 4.10 6.20 -1.29
N ALA A 53 3.59 7.28 -0.69
CA ALA A 53 2.82 8.25 -1.44
C ALA A 53 3.63 8.81 -2.62
N ALA A 54 2.95 9.23 -3.69
CA ALA A 54 3.61 9.78 -4.89
C ALA A 54 4.46 11.03 -4.62
N LEU A 55 4.11 11.79 -3.58
CA LEU A 55 4.84 12.95 -3.13
C LEU A 55 5.16 12.79 -1.65
N LEU A 56 6.41 12.46 -1.37
CA LEU A 56 6.94 12.49 -0.01
C LEU A 56 7.60 13.83 0.28
N SER A 57 7.71 14.16 1.56
CA SER A 57 8.57 15.27 1.96
C SER A 57 10.04 14.89 1.74
N PRO A 58 10.94 15.85 1.45
CA PRO A 58 12.37 15.56 1.34
C PRO A 58 12.95 14.89 2.60
N LYS A 59 12.38 15.22 3.78
CA LYS A 59 12.75 14.60 5.05
C LYS A 59 12.39 13.11 5.07
N ASP A 60 11.19 12.75 4.62
CA ASP A 60 10.73 11.36 4.61
C ASP A 60 11.49 10.52 3.58
N GLU A 61 11.78 11.07 2.40
CA GLU A 61 12.62 10.41 1.40
C GLU A 61 14.03 10.12 1.94
N ALA A 62 14.65 11.10 2.58
CA ALA A 62 15.97 10.93 3.18
C ALA A 62 15.97 9.86 4.29
N ALA A 63 14.92 9.81 5.11
CA ALA A 63 14.77 8.81 6.17
C ALA A 63 14.65 7.40 5.61
N LEU A 64 13.80 7.19 4.59
CA LEU A 64 13.64 5.90 3.92
C LEU A 64 14.93 5.45 3.24
N ALA A 65 15.59 6.35 2.48
CA ALA A 65 16.87 6.05 1.84
C ALA A 65 17.96 5.71 2.85
N GLY A 66 17.99 6.42 3.99
CA GLY A 66 18.89 6.14 5.11
C GLY A 66 18.67 4.74 5.69
N ARG A 67 17.41 4.34 5.92
CA ARG A 67 17.08 3.00 6.41
C ARG A 67 17.51 1.92 5.42
N LEU A 68 17.17 2.07 4.14
CA LEU A 68 17.53 1.10 3.11
C LEU A 68 19.05 0.90 3.02
N ARG A 69 19.82 2.00 3.11
CA ARG A 69 21.29 1.92 3.15
C ARG A 69 21.79 1.19 4.40
N ALA A 70 21.20 1.43 5.57
CA ALA A 70 21.60 0.77 6.81
C ALA A 70 21.34 -0.75 6.80
N LEU A 71 20.33 -1.20 6.05
CA LEU A 71 20.02 -2.62 5.89
C LEU A 71 21.00 -3.38 4.97
N ASN A 72 21.83 -2.68 4.17
CA ASN A 72 22.84 -3.28 3.29
C ASN A 72 22.27 -4.46 2.47
N SER A 73 22.96 -5.61 2.44
CA SER A 73 22.55 -6.81 1.71
C SER A 73 21.20 -7.35 2.16
N ALA A 74 20.77 -7.09 3.40
CA ALA A 74 19.46 -7.52 3.88
C ALA A 74 18.31 -6.76 3.17
N ALA A 75 18.58 -5.62 2.54
CA ALA A 75 17.62 -4.88 1.73
C ALA A 75 17.43 -5.44 0.30
N ALA A 76 18.23 -6.43 -0.13
CA ALA A 76 18.27 -6.87 -1.52
C ALA A 76 16.92 -7.41 -2.05
N HIS A 77 16.09 -7.95 -1.16
CA HIS A 77 14.76 -8.48 -1.49
C HIS A 77 13.63 -7.46 -1.32
N ILE A 78 13.91 -6.26 -0.81
CA ILE A 78 12.90 -5.24 -0.53
C ILE A 78 12.51 -4.55 -1.83
N HIS A 79 11.23 -4.56 -2.14
CA HIS A 79 10.68 -3.76 -3.23
C HIS A 79 10.08 -2.46 -2.69
N THR A 80 10.18 -1.37 -3.45
CA THR A 80 9.51 -0.10 -3.15
C THR A 80 8.56 0.25 -4.28
N LEU A 81 7.30 0.54 -3.96
CA LEU A 81 6.28 0.98 -4.91
C LEU A 81 5.67 2.29 -4.46
N THR A 82 5.26 3.09 -5.44
CA THR A 82 4.43 4.26 -5.22
C THR A 82 2.96 3.85 -5.16
N ILE A 83 2.23 4.37 -4.17
CA ILE A 83 0.80 4.20 -4.02
C ILE A 83 0.12 5.09 -5.08
N PRO A 84 -0.64 4.53 -6.03
CA PRO A 84 -1.43 5.34 -6.94
C PRO A 84 -2.60 5.97 -6.18
N VAL A 85 -3.21 7.03 -6.74
CA VAL A 85 -4.51 7.49 -6.26
C VAL A 85 -5.50 6.34 -6.42
N LEU A 86 -6.08 5.86 -5.32
CA LEU A 86 -6.98 4.72 -5.29
C LEU A 86 -8.41 5.19 -5.48
N ALA A 87 -9.11 4.57 -6.44
CA ALA A 87 -10.52 4.83 -6.65
C ALA A 87 -11.32 4.54 -5.38
N SER A 88 -12.19 5.48 -5.01
CA SER A 88 -13.12 5.27 -3.91
C SER A 88 -14.00 4.05 -4.22
N PRO A 89 -14.26 3.16 -3.24
CA PRO A 89 -15.19 2.06 -3.45
C PRO A 89 -16.56 2.63 -3.85
N ARG A 90 -17.08 2.23 -5.02
CA ARG A 90 -18.40 2.66 -5.47
C ARG A 90 -19.41 2.23 -4.41
N SER A 91 -20.01 3.20 -3.70
CA SER A 91 -21.11 2.89 -2.80
C SER A 91 -22.19 2.21 -3.63
N ARG A 92 -22.56 0.97 -3.27
CA ARG A 92 -23.75 0.34 -3.87
C ARG A 92 -24.92 1.31 -3.64
N PRO A 93 -25.71 1.65 -4.68
CA PRO A 93 -26.83 2.55 -4.48
C PRO A 93 -27.74 1.93 -3.42
N ARG A 94 -27.95 2.65 -2.32
CA ARG A 94 -29.01 2.30 -1.37
C ARG A 94 -30.29 2.29 -2.18
N MET A 95 -31.06 1.20 -2.14
CA MET A 95 -32.37 1.10 -2.76
C MET A 95 -33.26 2.21 -2.18
N GLY A 96 -33.22 3.39 -2.81
CA GLY A 96 -34.10 4.50 -2.52
C GLY A 96 -35.50 4.12 -2.96
N GLY A 97 -36.47 4.38 -2.10
CA GLY A 97 -37.87 4.04 -2.34
C GLY A 97 -38.39 4.60 -3.68
N VAL A 98 -39.60 4.17 -4.03
CA VAL A 98 -40.32 4.40 -5.30
C VAL A 98 -40.37 5.86 -5.82
N LEU A 99 -39.92 6.84 -5.04
CA LEU A 99 -39.82 8.26 -5.40
C LEU A 99 -38.47 8.65 -6.05
N SER A 100 -37.42 7.82 -6.01
CA SER A 100 -36.12 8.09 -6.63
C SER A 100 -36.09 7.87 -8.16
N ALA A 101 -37.19 7.37 -8.75
CA ALA A 101 -37.28 7.13 -10.19
C ALA A 101 -37.44 8.42 -11.04
N LEU A 102 -37.89 9.52 -10.43
CA LEU A 102 -38.19 10.78 -11.15
C LEU A 102 -37.01 11.76 -11.23
N ARG A 103 -35.83 11.39 -10.72
CA ARG A 103 -34.60 12.22 -10.80
C ARG A 103 -33.49 11.56 -11.60
N ARG A 104 -33.83 10.61 -12.47
CA ARG A 104 -32.89 9.85 -13.27
C ARG A 104 -32.73 10.46 -14.65
N ASP A 105 -32.29 11.72 -14.69
CA ASP A 105 -31.67 12.27 -15.89
C ASP A 105 -30.25 12.71 -15.52
N LYS A 106 -29.27 12.10 -16.18
CA LYS A 106 -27.85 12.48 -16.16
C LYS A 106 -27.06 12.16 -14.88
N SER A 107 -27.00 10.89 -14.50
CA SER A 107 -25.78 10.37 -13.85
C SER A 107 -25.06 9.49 -14.86
N LEU A 108 -24.32 10.14 -15.76
CA LEU A 108 -23.23 9.49 -16.48
C LEU A 108 -22.40 8.78 -15.41
N ALA A 109 -22.27 7.46 -15.54
CA ALA A 109 -21.43 6.68 -14.66
C ALA A 109 -20.02 7.27 -14.72
N SER A 110 -19.67 8.09 -13.73
CA SER A 110 -18.34 8.67 -13.61
C SER A 110 -17.33 7.54 -13.63
N GLU A 111 -16.37 7.62 -14.54
CA GLU A 111 -15.19 6.78 -14.51
C GLU A 111 -14.56 6.90 -13.10
N PRO A 112 -14.04 5.80 -12.53
CA PRO A 112 -13.38 5.88 -11.24
C PRO A 112 -12.25 6.91 -11.32
N ASP A 113 -12.26 7.89 -10.42
CA ASP A 113 -11.26 8.97 -10.32
C ASP A 113 -9.93 8.45 -9.72
N GLY A 114 -9.49 7.25 -10.12
CA GLY A 114 -8.31 6.58 -9.57
C GLY A 114 -8.15 5.13 -10.00
N CYS A 115 -7.06 4.51 -9.54
CA CYS A 115 -6.71 3.12 -9.76
C CYS A 115 -7.64 2.20 -8.95
N ASP A 116 -8.12 1.12 -9.57
CA ASP A 116 -8.92 0.11 -8.86
C ASP A 116 -8.09 -0.52 -7.72
N PRO A 117 -8.57 -0.47 -6.46
CA PRO A 117 -7.92 -1.11 -5.32
C PRO A 117 -7.59 -2.59 -5.50
N ALA A 118 -8.36 -3.33 -6.31
CA ALA A 118 -8.08 -4.73 -6.61
C ALA A 118 -6.86 -4.89 -7.52
N VAL A 119 -6.74 -4.06 -8.56
CA VAL A 119 -5.60 -4.07 -9.48
C VAL A 119 -4.31 -3.71 -8.73
N PHE A 120 -4.36 -2.69 -7.87
CA PHE A 120 -3.19 -2.35 -7.05
C PHE A 120 -2.81 -3.46 -6.06
N ALA A 121 -3.80 -4.18 -5.51
CA ALA A 121 -3.54 -5.34 -4.66
C ALA A 121 -2.83 -6.47 -5.42
N GLU A 122 -3.25 -6.78 -6.65
CA GLU A 122 -2.60 -7.80 -7.49
C GLU A 122 -1.14 -7.42 -7.79
N GLN A 123 -0.88 -6.13 -8.05
CA GLN A 123 0.48 -5.63 -8.19
C GLN A 123 1.28 -5.86 -6.91
N CYS A 124 0.76 -5.47 -5.75
CA CYS A 124 1.43 -5.67 -4.46
C CYS A 124 1.73 -7.16 -4.20
N ALA A 125 0.77 -8.05 -4.45
CA ALA A 125 0.94 -9.49 -4.29
C ALA A 125 2.11 -10.03 -5.13
N THR A 126 2.20 -9.59 -6.39
CA THR A 126 3.30 -10.00 -7.28
C THR A 126 4.67 -9.62 -6.72
N TYR A 127 4.81 -8.44 -6.11
CA TYR A 127 6.08 -8.02 -5.51
C TYR A 127 6.36 -8.71 -4.18
N LEU A 128 5.33 -8.99 -3.37
CA LEU A 128 5.47 -9.76 -2.14
C LEU A 128 5.95 -11.18 -2.39
N GLU A 129 5.40 -11.86 -3.41
CA GLU A 129 5.85 -13.20 -3.82
C GLU A 129 7.34 -13.20 -4.19
N ARG A 130 7.80 -12.20 -4.96
CA ARG A 130 9.21 -12.04 -5.33
C ARG A 130 10.10 -11.77 -4.12
N ALA A 131 9.68 -10.88 -3.22
CA ALA A 131 10.43 -10.55 -2.01
C ALA A 131 10.59 -11.78 -1.10
N MET A 132 9.53 -12.59 -0.96
CA MET A 132 9.56 -13.82 -0.16
C MET A 132 10.49 -14.89 -0.77
N ALA A 133 10.52 -15.02 -2.10
CA ALA A 133 11.49 -15.89 -2.77
C ALA A 133 12.93 -15.43 -2.49
N GLY A 134 13.23 -14.15 -2.70
CA GLY A 134 14.57 -13.59 -2.48
C GLY A 134 15.04 -13.64 -1.02
N ARG A 135 14.11 -13.53 -0.04
CA ARG A 135 14.43 -13.73 1.38
C ARG A 135 14.91 -15.15 1.67
N THR A 136 14.29 -16.15 1.05
CA THR A 136 14.64 -17.56 1.24
C THR A 136 16.03 -17.85 0.68
N ASP A 137 16.35 -17.29 -0.49
CA ASP A 137 17.68 -17.41 -1.11
C ASP A 137 18.78 -16.78 -0.25
N PHE A 138 18.50 -15.60 0.34
CA PHE A 138 19.45 -14.93 1.24
C PHE A 138 19.68 -15.74 2.54
N ALA A 139 18.62 -16.28 3.12
CA ALA A 139 18.73 -17.13 4.31
C ALA A 139 19.54 -18.41 4.04
N GLY A 140 19.41 -19.01 2.85
CA GLY A 140 20.16 -20.21 2.45
C GLY A 140 21.64 -19.95 2.13
N THR A 141 22.03 -18.70 1.83
CA THR A 141 23.43 -18.35 1.49
C THR A 141 24.30 -18.10 2.73
N THR A 142 23.70 -18.05 3.92
CA THR A 142 24.41 -17.75 5.20
C THR A 142 24.73 -19.01 6.02
N THR A 143 24.66 -20.21 5.43
CA THR A 143 25.05 -21.50 6.06
C THR A 143 26.29 -22.07 5.38
#